data_AF-A0A1G2BRC6-F1
#
_entry.id   AF-A0A1G2BRC6-F1
#
_cell.length_a   1.000
_cell.length_b   1.000
_cell.length_c   1.000
_cell.angle_alpha   90.00
_cell.angle_beta   90.00
_cell.angle_gamma   90.00
#
_symmetry.space_group_name_H-M   'P 1'
#
loop_
_entity.id
_entity.type
_entity.pdbx_description
1 polymer ?
#
loop_
_entity_poly.entity_id
_entity_poly.type
_entity_poly.pdbx_seq_one_letter_code
_entity_poly.pdbx_strand_id
1 'polypeptide(L)' 'MVDDKMVTHFVCKGGCGGVSPDADLCQAPTCSKFNAPFDPCGCTDGLHGAPPKTEEPEEAAL' A
#
# COMPACT_ATOMS: atom_id res chain seq x y z
N MET A 1 17.69 -6.12 -17.06
CA MET A 1 16.31 -6.48 -17.44
C MET A 1 15.47 -6.10 -16.24
N VAL A 2 14.70 -5.02 -16.39
CA VAL A 2 14.17 -4.17 -15.31
C VAL A 2 13.48 -4.99 -14.23
N ASP A 3 13.96 -4.83 -13.00
CA ASP A 3 13.47 -5.33 -11.74
C ASP A 3 12.04 -4.82 -11.42
N ASP A 4 11.06 -5.24 -12.22
CA ASP A 4 9.63 -4.97 -12.03
C ASP A 4 9.08 -5.97 -11.00
N LYS A 5 9.44 -5.79 -9.74
CA LYS A 5 8.76 -6.48 -8.64
C LYS A 5 7.40 -5.80 -8.49
N MET A 6 6.40 -6.22 -9.27
CA MET A 6 5.01 -5.83 -9.10
C MET A 6 4.61 -6.04 -7.64
N VAL A 7 4.60 -4.98 -6.85
CA VAL A 7 4.08 -5.02 -5.49
C VAL A 7 2.57 -4.96 -5.62
N THR A 8 1.96 -6.12 -5.86
CA THR A 8 0.50 -6.25 -5.80
C THR A 8 0.10 -6.03 -4.36
N HIS A 9 -0.50 -4.88 -4.05
CA HIS A 9 -1.15 -4.64 -2.76
C HIS A 9 -2.63 -4.36 -2.97
N PHE A 10 -3.38 -4.50 -1.89
CA PHE A 10 -4.82 -4.40 -1.87
C PHE A 10 -5.24 -3.24 -0.96
N VAL A 11 -6.27 -2.51 -1.38
CA VAL A 11 -6.74 -1.28 -0.72
C VAL A 11 -8.23 -1.35 -0.42
N CYS A 12 -8.61 -0.78 0.73
CA CYS A 12 -9.98 -0.76 1.22
C CYS A 12 -10.73 0.39 0.55
N LYS A 13 -11.57 0.08 -0.44
CA LYS A 13 -12.47 1.07 -1.07
C LYS A 13 -13.74 1.36 -0.26
N GLY A 14 -13.86 0.80 0.94
CA GLY A 14 -14.97 1.07 1.86
C GLY A 14 -14.89 2.41 2.61
N GLY A 15 -13.89 3.25 2.30
CA GLY A 15 -13.67 4.54 2.96
C GLY A 15 -12.75 4.51 4.17
N CYS A 16 -12.29 3.32 4.58
CA CYS A 16 -11.37 3.16 5.72
C CYS A 16 -9.91 3.48 5.39
N GLY A 17 -9.53 3.45 4.11
CA GLY A 17 -8.16 3.74 3.66
C GLY A 17 -7.13 2.66 4.03
N GLY A 18 -7.56 1.49 4.52
CA GLY A 18 -6.67 0.38 4.83
C GLY A 18 -5.92 -0.12 3.60
N VAL A 19 -4.68 -0.56 3.80
CA VAL A 19 -3.79 -1.12 2.77
C VAL A 19 -3.21 -2.42 3.32
N SER A 20 -3.19 -3.46 2.48
CA SER A 20 -2.65 -4.78 2.83
C SER A 20 -1.81 -5.30 1.67
N PRO A 21 -0.65 -5.93 1.90
CA PRO A 21 0.10 -6.62 0.85
C PRO A 21 -0.64 -7.88 0.35
N ASP A 22 -1.48 -8.47 1.18
CA ASP A 22 -2.26 -9.67 0.87
C ASP A 22 -3.74 -9.34 0.64
N ALA A 23 -4.43 -10.19 -0.14
CA ALA A 23 -5.87 -10.11 -0.42
C ALA A 23 -6.74 -10.49 0.79
N ASP A 24 -6.42 -9.94 1.96
CA ASP A 24 -7.08 -10.24 3.22
C ASP A 24 -8.44 -9.52 3.33
N LEU A 25 -9.07 -9.60 4.50
CA LEU A 25 -10.35 -8.94 4.78
C LEU A 25 -10.12 -7.62 5.53
N CYS A 26 -10.95 -6.63 5.24
CA CYS A 26 -10.93 -5.37 5.96
C CYS A 26 -11.36 -5.56 7.43
N GLN A 27 -10.42 -5.39 8.36
CA GLN A 27 -10.67 -5.56 9.80
C GLN A 27 -11.20 -4.30 10.50
N ALA A 28 -11.51 -3.23 9.75
CA ALA A 28 -11.99 -1.99 10.33
C ALA A 28 -13.49 -2.10 10.70
N PRO A 29 -13.86 -2.13 12.01
CA PRO A 29 -15.23 -2.42 12.45
C PRO A 29 -16.23 -1.32 12.06
N THR A 30 -15.75 -0.12 11.78
CA THR A 30 -16.56 1.03 11.35
C THR A 30 -16.58 1.20 9.83
N CYS A 31 -15.91 0.34 9.07
CA CYS A 31 -15.88 0.40 7.62
C CYS A 31 -17.15 -0.22 7.02
N SER A 32 -17.71 0.42 5.99
CA SER A 32 -18.83 -0.17 5.24
C SER A 32 -18.47 -1.50 4.56
N LYS A 33 -17.18 -1.79 4.42
CA LYS A 33 -16.61 -3.05 3.91
C LYS A 33 -15.97 -3.90 5.01
N PHE A 34 -16.36 -3.76 6.28
CA PHE A 34 -15.88 -4.64 7.36
C PHE A 34 -16.07 -6.12 7.00
N ASN A 35 -15.03 -6.94 7.20
CA ASN A 35 -14.96 -8.35 6.79
C ASN A 35 -15.15 -8.61 5.28
N ALA A 36 -15.03 -7.60 4.43
CA ALA A 36 -15.00 -7.77 2.99
C ALA A 36 -13.55 -7.75 2.48
N PRO A 37 -13.25 -8.46 1.37
CA PRO A 37 -11.90 -8.52 0.82
C PRO A 37 -11.42 -7.15 0.33
N PHE A 38 -10.12 -6.91 0.49
CA PHE A 38 -9.47 -5.72 -0.08
C PHE A 38 -9.46 -5.79 -1.63
N ASP A 39 -9.59 -4.63 -2.28
CA ASP A 39 -9.59 -4.52 -3.74
C ASP A 39 -8.14 -4.34 -4.25
N PRO A 40 -7.70 -5.01 -5.32
CA PRO A 40 -6.34 -4.87 -5.82
C PRO A 40 -6.05 -3.44 -6.29
N CYS A 41 -4.88 -2.90 -5.91
CA CYS A 41 -4.36 -1.64 -6.43
C CYS A 41 -3.36 -1.92 -7.57
N GLY A 42 -3.60 -1.30 -8.72
CA GLY A 42 -2.70 -1.37 -9.88
C GLY A 42 -1.58 -0.35 -9.85
N CYS A 43 -1.07 -0.03 -8.67
CA CYS A 43 -0.09 1.02 -8.46
C CYS A 43 1.29 0.40 -8.18
N THR A 44 2.33 0.94 -8.82
CA THR A 44 3.68 0.36 -8.86
C THR A 44 4.52 0.63 -7.62
N ASP A 45 4.16 1.66 -6.87
CA ASP A 45 5.04 2.21 -5.83
C ASP A 45 4.69 1.71 -4.42
N GLY A 46 3.51 1.14 -4.19
CA GLY A 46 3.11 0.71 -2.84
C GLY A 46 2.89 1.84 -1.82
N LEU A 47 3.09 3.10 -2.19
CA LEU A 47 3.18 4.27 -1.29
C LEU A 47 1.83 4.85 -0.86
N HIS A 48 0.81 4.03 -0.62
CA HIS A 48 -0.49 4.49 -0.13
C HIS A 48 -0.47 4.79 1.37
N GLY A 49 0.27 5.83 1.77
CA GLY A 49 0.30 6.33 3.15
C GLY A 49 1.59 6.05 3.94
N ALA A 50 2.57 5.39 3.33
CA ALA A 50 3.95 5.49 3.85
C ALA A 50 4.48 6.89 3.50
N PRO A 51 5.04 7.67 4.44
CA PRO A 51 5.90 8.76 4.02
C PRO A 51 6.95 8.13 3.09
N PRO A 52 7.31 8.78 1.96
CA PRO A 52 8.42 8.30 1.16
C PRO A 52 9.53 8.02 2.15
N LYS A 53 10.08 6.79 2.15
CA LYS A 53 11.34 6.56 2.82
C LYS A 53 12.24 7.57 2.14
N THR A 54 12.47 8.69 2.82
CA THR A 54 13.51 9.62 2.51
C THR A 54 14.72 8.72 2.51
N GLU A 55 15.11 8.29 1.31
CA GLU A 55 16.45 7.84 1.06
C GLU A 55 17.29 8.90 1.75
N GLU A 56 17.97 8.48 2.82
CA GLU A 56 18.96 9.32 3.48
C GLU A 56 19.77 9.94 2.35
N PRO A 57 19.91 11.27 2.26
CA PRO A 57 20.82 11.84 1.30
C PRO A 57 22.23 11.38 1.71
N GLU A 58 22.63 10.23 1.19
CA GLU A 58 24.02 9.88 1.00
C GLU A 58 24.58 10.93 0.03
N GLU A 59 25.69 11.55 0.44
CA GLU A 59 26.48 12.55 -0.28
C GLU A 59 26.04 14.03 -0.19
N ALA A 60 26.49 14.68 0.88
CA ALA A 60 27.34 15.86 0.77
C ALA A 60 28.45 15.74 1.83
N ALA A 61 29.73 16.00 1.61
CA ALA A 61 30.55 16.27 0.45
C ALA A 61 32.00 16.30 1.00
N LEU A 62 32.95 15.75 0.25
CA LEU A 62 34.42 15.98 0.32
C LEU A 62 35.19 15.51 1.57
#